data_AF-A0A8S9WWS2-F1
#
_entry.id   AF-A0A8S9WWS2-F1
#
_cell.length_a   1.000
_cell.length_b   1.000
_cell.length_c   1.000
_cell.angle_alpha   90.00
_cell.angle_beta   90.00
_cell.angle_gamma   90.00
#
_symmetry.space_group_name_H-M   'P 1'
#
loop_
_entity.id
_entity.type
_entity.pdbx_description
1 polymer ?
#
loop_
_entity_poly.entity_id
_entity_poly.type
_entity_poly.pdbx_seq_one_letter_code
_entity_poly.pdbx_strand_id
1 'polypeptide(L)'
;MKISMILLALAGVVLVCYAHPAPDGGITYGADHDQFGGVRPSVKAGHTWESNDKRTQAEVHGHWERTYGGRMNGDRNHGAGFSITHKW
;
A
#
# COMPACT_ATOMS: atom_id res chain seq x y z
N MET A 1 29.22 -15.08 4.97
CA MET A 1 29.31 -13.59 5.02
C MET A 1 28.09 -12.90 4.43
N LYS A 2 27.63 -13.22 3.20
CA LYS A 2 26.47 -12.57 2.55
C LYS A 2 25.13 -12.70 3.30
N ILE A 3 24.84 -13.89 3.83
CA ILE A 3 23.60 -14.16 4.61
C ILE A 3 23.57 -13.34 5.92
N SER A 4 24.73 -13.15 6.54
CA SER A 4 24.85 -12.36 7.77
C SER A 4 24.58 -10.87 7.53
N MET A 5 24.97 -10.32 6.37
CA MET A 5 24.63 -8.95 5.98
C MET A 5 23.14 -8.77 5.72
N ILE A 6 22.49 -9.75 5.09
CA ILE A 6 21.05 -9.71 4.82
C ILE A 6 20.27 -9.70 6.13
N LEU A 7 20.63 -10.56 7.09
CA LEU A 7 20.02 -10.59 8.42
C LEU A 7 20.23 -9.29 9.19
N LEU A 8 21.40 -8.67 9.09
CA LEU A 8 21.70 -7.38 9.73
C LEU A 8 20.90 -6.23 9.11
N ALA A 9 20.74 -6.24 7.78
CA ALA A 9 19.90 -5.27 7.08
C ALA A 9 18.43 -5.43 7.47
N LEU A 10 17.92 -6.67 7.54
CA LEU A 10 16.56 -6.98 7.98
C LEU A 10 16.31 -6.54 9.43
N ALA A 11 17.26 -6.83 10.34
CA ALA A 11 17.19 -6.39 11.73
C ALA A 11 17.16 -4.87 11.85
N GLY A 12 17.97 -4.16 11.05
CA GLY A 12 17.94 -2.69 10.98
C GLY A 12 16.60 -2.14 10.51
N VAL A 13 15.99 -2.74 9.48
CA VAL A 13 14.66 -2.35 9.00
C VAL A 13 13.59 -2.58 10.08
N VAL A 14 13.61 -3.71 10.77
CA VAL A 14 12.65 -4.01 11.84
C VAL A 14 12.78 -3.02 13.00
N LEU A 15 14.00 -2.68 13.42
CA LEU A 15 14.25 -1.72 14.51
C LEU A 15 13.77 -0.31 14.15
N VAL A 16 13.96 0.10 12.90
CA VAL A 16 13.45 1.37 12.36
C VAL A 16 11.92 1.36 12.30
N CYS A 17 11.29 0.26 11.89
CA CYS A 17 9.83 0.14 11.89
C CYS A 17 9.22 0.17 13.30
N TYR A 18 9.93 -0.34 14.32
CA TYR A 18 9.45 -0.37 15.71
C TYR A 18 9.58 0.98 16.43
N ALA A 19 10.52 1.82 16.02
CA ALA A 19 10.80 3.12 16.65
C ALA A 19 9.90 4.27 16.16
N HIS A 20 9.17 4.07 15.06
CA HIS A 20 8.26 5.08 14.51
C HIS A 20 6.80 4.74 14.86
N PRO A 21 5.96 5.75 15.15
CA PRO A 21 4.54 5.53 15.40
C PRO A 21 3.91 4.72 14.26
N ALA A 22 2.99 3.83 14.60
CA ALA A 22 2.30 3.00 13.62
C ALA A 22 1.76 3.91 12.51
N PRO A 23 2.13 3.66 11.24
CA PRO A 23 1.78 4.56 10.15
C PRO A 23 0.27 4.75 10.09
N ASP A 24 -0.16 5.99 9.88
CA ASP A 24 -1.55 6.28 9.58
C ASP A 24 -1.87 5.57 8.27
N GLY A 25 -2.67 4.51 8.38
CA GLY A 25 -3.07 3.75 7.22
C GLY A 25 -4.36 3.02 7.46
N GLY A 26 -5.08 2.88 6.36
CA GLY A 26 -6.39 2.29 6.32
C GLY A 26 -6.43 1.22 5.25
N ILE A 27 -7.19 0.18 5.54
CA ILE A 27 -7.67 -0.74 4.52
C ILE A 27 -9.11 -0.35 4.24
N THR A 28 -9.38 0.09 3.03
CA THR A 28 -10.71 0.44 2.56
C THR A 28 -11.23 -0.68 1.67
N TYR A 29 -12.42 -1.16 1.99
CA TYR A 29 -13.13 -2.18 1.20
C TYR A 29 -14.29 -1.51 0.48
N GLY A 30 -14.48 -1.85 -0.78
CA GLY A 30 -15.60 -1.36 -1.59
C GLY A 30 -16.16 -2.48 -2.46
N ALA A 31 -17.41 -2.33 -2.86
CA ALA A 31 -18.04 -3.17 -3.87
C ALA A 31 -18.97 -2.27 -4.69
N ASP A 32 -18.58 -2.00 -5.93
CA ASP A 32 -19.36 -1.19 -6.86
C ASP A 32 -19.99 -2.06 -7.94
N HIS A 33 -21.13 -1.65 -8.48
CA HIS A 33 -21.65 -2.24 -9.70
C HIS A 33 -20.96 -1.59 -10.92
N ASP A 34 -20.47 -2.43 -11.82
CA ASP A 34 -20.05 -2.06 -13.16
C ASP A 34 -21.25 -1.55 -13.98
N GLN A 35 -21.01 -0.56 -14.85
CA GLN A 35 -21.95 -0.02 -15.82
C GLN A 35 -22.61 -1.10 -16.72
N PHE A 36 -21.99 -2.28 -16.84
CA PHE A 36 -22.52 -3.44 -17.58
C PHE A 36 -23.15 -4.53 -16.68
N GLY A 37 -23.50 -4.20 -15.43
CA GLY A 37 -24.21 -5.10 -14.52
C GLY A 37 -23.34 -6.14 -13.82
N GLY A 38 -22.01 -5.99 -13.86
CA GLY A 38 -21.07 -6.77 -13.04
C GLY A 38 -20.91 -6.19 -11.63
N VAL A 39 -20.38 -6.98 -10.70
CA VAL A 39 -19.98 -6.56 -9.35
C VAL A 39 -18.46 -6.44 -9.31
N ARG A 40 -17.94 -5.30 -8.86
CA ARG A 40 -16.50 -5.01 -8.74
C ARG A 40 -16.13 -4.78 -7.27
N PRO A 41 -15.78 -5.84 -6.51
CA PRO A 41 -15.07 -5.68 -5.26
C PRO A 41 -13.72 -4.98 -5.47
N SER A 42 -13.44 -4.03 -4.60
CA SER A 42 -12.16 -3.31 -4.54
C SER A 42 -11.61 -3.34 -3.11
N VAL A 43 -10.29 -3.50 -3.04
CA VAL A 43 -9.53 -3.38 -1.80
C VAL A 43 -8.44 -2.35 -2.06
N LYS A 44 -8.36 -1.35 -1.19
CA LYS A 44 -7.30 -0.34 -1.20
C LYS A 44 -6.63 -0.34 0.16
N ALA A 45 -5.31 -0.41 0.17
CA ALA A 45 -4.51 -0.32 1.38
C ALA A 45 -3.47 0.77 1.18
N GLY A 46 -3.32 1.65 2.16
CA GLY A 46 -2.32 2.70 2.11
C GLY A 46 -1.75 2.96 3.49
N HIS A 47 -0.47 3.31 3.54
CA HIS A 47 0.22 3.76 4.75
C HIS A 47 1.05 4.99 4.44
N THR A 48 0.96 5.95 5.34
CA THR A 48 1.73 7.18 5.29
C THR A 48 2.61 7.27 6.54
N TRP A 49 3.89 7.55 6.33
CA TRP A 49 4.86 7.89 7.36
C TRP A 49 5.23 9.36 7.22
N GLU A 50 5.13 10.11 8.30
CA GLU A 50 5.62 11.48 8.39
C GLU A 50 6.78 11.51 9.39
N SER A 51 7.86 12.19 9.04
CA SER A 51 8.96 12.42 9.97
C SER A 51 8.54 13.39 11.07
N ASN A 52 9.15 13.27 12.26
CA ASN A 52 8.81 14.12 13.42
C ASN A 52 8.97 15.63 13.16
N ASP A 53 9.84 16.00 12.21
CA ASP A 53 10.09 17.38 11.78
C ASP A 53 9.17 17.85 10.64
N LYS A 54 8.23 17.00 10.17
CA LYS A 54 7.29 17.25 9.07
C LYS A 54 7.95 17.60 7.73
N ARG A 55 9.24 17.33 7.57
CA ARG A 55 9.99 17.62 6.35
C ARG A 55 9.96 16.48 5.37
N THR A 56 9.85 15.24 5.85
CA THR A 56 9.86 14.04 5.02
C THR A 56 8.54 13.31 5.19
N GLN A 57 7.91 12.99 4.06
CA GLN A 57 6.72 12.17 4.01
C GLN A 57 6.98 11.01 3.06
N ALA A 58 6.74 9.80 3.52
CA ALA A 58 6.74 8.59 2.70
C ALA A 58 5.32 8.04 2.66
N GLU A 59 4.85 7.65 1.48
CA GLU A 59 3.55 7.02 1.28
C GLU A 59 3.75 5.72 0.51
N VAL A 60 3.07 4.66 0.93
CA VAL A 60 2.96 3.41 0.18
C VAL A 60 1.49 3.11 0.01
N HIS A 61 1.06 2.82 -1.21
CA HIS A 61 -0.33 2.47 -1.51
C HIS A 61 -0.39 1.26 -2.43
N GLY A 62 -1.44 0.47 -2.25
CA GLY A 62 -1.77 -0.70 -3.05
C GLY A 62 -3.27 -0.76 -3.29
N HIS A 63 -3.65 -1.21 -4.48
CA HIS A 63 -5.05 -1.48 -4.80
C HIS A 63 -5.18 -2.80 -5.55
N TRP A 64 -6.30 -3.48 -5.32
CA TRP A 64 -6.68 -4.69 -6.01
C TRP A 64 -8.18 -4.68 -6.28
N GLU A 65 -8.56 -4.99 -7.51
CA GLU A 65 -9.92 -4.97 -7.99
C GLU A 65 -10.16 -6.12 -8.95
N ARG A 66 -11.37 -6.68 -8.90
CA ARG A 66 -11.80 -7.71 -9.84
C ARG A 66 -13.27 -7.58 -10.13
N THR A 67 -13.63 -7.65 -11.40
CA THR A 67 -15.04 -7.61 -11.84
C THR A 67 -15.58 -9.02 -12.00
N TYR A 68 -16.78 -9.26 -11.47
CA TYR A 68 -17.53 -10.51 -11.58
C TYR A 68 -18.90 -10.28 -12.21
N GLY A 69 -19.24 -11.06 -13.24
CA GLY A 69 -20.48 -10.89 -13.99
C GLY A 69 -20.43 -9.69 -14.94
N GLY A 70 -21.48 -9.53 -15.75
CA GLY A 70 -21.55 -8.50 -16.78
C GLY A 70 -20.57 -8.73 -17.94
N ARG A 71 -20.47 -7.73 -18.83
CA ARG A 71 -19.61 -7.79 -20.03
C ARG A 71 -18.12 -7.76 -19.71
N MET A 72 -17.75 -7.14 -18.59
CA MET A 72 -16.37 -7.02 -18.10
C MET A 72 -15.99 -8.12 -17.10
N ASN A 73 -16.70 -9.25 -17.12
CA ASN A 73 -16.44 -10.38 -16.22
C ASN A 73 -15.00 -10.87 -16.37
N GLY A 74 -14.27 -10.91 -15.26
CA GLY A 74 -12.89 -11.37 -15.22
C GLY A 74 -11.84 -10.27 -15.38
N ASP A 75 -12.24 -9.03 -15.64
CA ASP A 75 -11.31 -7.90 -15.63
C ASP A 75 -10.68 -7.74 -14.25
N ARG A 76 -9.37 -7.48 -14.24
CA ARG A 76 -8.56 -7.32 -13.04
C ARG A 76 -7.77 -6.03 -13.15
N ASN A 77 -7.80 -5.25 -12.10
CA ASN A 77 -6.95 -4.08 -11.96
C ASN A 77 -6.23 -4.16 -10.62
N HIS A 78 -4.91 -4.03 -10.65
CA HIS A 78 -4.11 -4.03 -9.44
C HIS A 78 -2.87 -3.18 -9.67
N GLY A 79 -2.41 -2.54 -8.61
CA GLY A 79 -1.22 -1.72 -8.65
C GLY A 79 -0.73 -1.41 -7.26
N ALA A 80 0.57 -1.24 -7.14
CA ALA A 80 1.22 -0.77 -5.93
C ALA A 80 2.19 0.35 -6.30
N GLY A 81 2.34 1.30 -5.40
CA GLY A 81 3.18 2.46 -5.58
C GLY A 81 3.74 2.95 -4.25
N PHE A 82 4.82 3.70 -4.35
CA PHE A 82 5.36 4.43 -3.22
C PHE A 82 5.76 5.84 -3.68
N SER A 83 5.66 6.80 -2.78
CA SER A 83 6.07 8.18 -2.98
C SER A 83 6.88 8.65 -1.79
N ILE A 84 7.93 9.43 -2.04
CA ILE A 84 8.74 10.05 -1.00
C ILE A 84 8.86 11.53 -1.34
N THR A 85 8.40 12.39 -0.44
CA THR A 85 8.47 13.85 -0.56
C THR A 85 9.35 14.39 0.55
N HIS A 86 10.29 15.29 0.19
CA HIS A 86 11.16 15.97 1.14
C HIS A 86 11.12 17.48 0.90
N LYS A 87 10.87 18.27 1.95
CA LYS A 87 10.92 19.74 1.93
C LYS A 87 12.24 20.22 2.54
N TRP A 88 12.97 21.02 1.76
CA TRP A 88 14.22 21.66 2.16
C TRP A 88 13.97 22.96 2.92
#